data_AF-A0A151B8M8-F1
#
_entry.id   AF-A0A151B8M8-F1
#
_cell.length_a   1.000
_cell.length_b   1.000
_cell.length_c   1.000
_cell.angle_alpha   90.00
_cell.angle_beta   90.00
_cell.angle_gamma   90.00
#
_symmetry.space_group_name_H-M   'P 1'
#
loop_
_entity.id
_entity.type
_entity.pdbx_description
1 polymer ?
#
loop_
_entity_poly.entity_id
_entity_poly.type
_entity_poly.pdbx_seq_one_letter_code
_entity_poly.pdbx_strand_id
1 'polypeptide(L)'
;MYAEELNAMYLGVSELQLMENAGASVAREVLLRFRRSDKVVIYAGTGGNGGDGFVAARHLAYHGFRVKVVLIGKVENVKRSSSKVNLEALLNMGESVEFVEAYDSSMLKVEDADVLIDAMLGYGVRGNLRQPILQAVEVFNRSSGFKIA
;
A
#
# COMPACT_ATOMS: atom_id res chain seq x y z
N MET A 1 -12.86 13.93 2.06
CA MET A 1 -11.52 13.31 2.20
C MET A 1 -10.43 14.33 2.51
N TYR A 2 -9.88 15.12 1.57
CA TYR A 2 -8.76 16.04 1.91
C TYR A 2 -9.09 17.09 2.98
N ALA A 3 -10.28 17.70 2.90
CA ALA A 3 -10.72 18.67 3.91
C ALA A 3 -10.89 18.04 5.30
N GLU A 4 -11.27 16.77 5.37
CA GLU A 4 -11.45 16.05 6.64
C GLU A 4 -10.11 15.73 7.29
N GLU A 5 -9.11 15.32 6.50
CA GLU A 5 -7.74 15.13 6.96
C GLU A 5 -7.16 16.43 7.52
N LEU A 6 -7.31 17.54 6.80
CA LEU A 6 -6.86 18.85 7.27
C LEU A 6 -7.54 19.27 8.58
N ASN A 7 -8.85 19.02 8.71
CA ASN A 7 -9.58 19.32 9.94
C ASN A 7 -9.09 18.46 11.11
N ALA A 8 -8.84 17.16 10.91
CA ALA A 8 -8.30 16.29 11.95
C ALA A 8 -6.90 16.73 12.37
N MET A 9 -6.05 17.13 11.41
CA MET A 9 -4.73 17.71 11.69
C MET A 9 -4.81 19.02 12.45
N TYR A 10 -5.74 19.90 12.09
CA TYR A 10 -6.00 21.14 12.81
C TYR A 10 -6.42 20.88 14.26
N LEU A 11 -7.18 19.81 14.50
CA LEU A 11 -7.60 19.37 15.84
C LEU A 11 -6.51 18.59 16.61
N GLY A 12 -5.30 18.48 16.07
CA GLY A 12 -4.13 17.92 16.76
C GLY A 12 -3.81 16.46 16.45
N VAL A 13 -4.53 15.82 15.51
CA VAL A 13 -4.18 14.46 15.06
C VAL A 13 -3.14 14.54 13.95
N SER A 14 -1.93 14.05 14.21
CA SER A 14 -0.88 14.09 13.20
C SER A 14 -1.23 13.27 11.95
N GLU A 15 -0.71 13.69 10.79
CA GLU A 15 -0.85 12.92 9.54
C GLU A 15 -0.35 11.48 9.68
N LEU A 16 0.71 11.27 10.48
CA LEU A 16 1.22 9.93 10.77
C LEU A 16 0.20 9.06 11.52
N GLN A 17 -0.52 9.63 12.49
CA GLN A 17 -1.57 8.92 13.22
C GLN A 17 -2.79 8.62 12.32
N LEU A 18 -3.15 9.54 11.43
CA LEU A 18 -4.21 9.30 10.44
C LEU A 18 -3.85 8.12 9.53
N MET A 19 -2.62 8.13 8.98
CA MET A 19 -2.10 7.07 8.13
C MET A 19 -2.00 5.72 8.86
N GLU A 20 -1.50 5.72 10.11
CA GLU A 20 -1.43 4.51 10.92
C GLU A 20 -2.82 3.92 11.15
N ASN A 21 -3.83 4.75 11.43
CA ASN A 21 -5.19 4.29 11.62
C ASN A 21 -5.82 3.74 10.32
N ALA A 22 -5.62 4.44 9.19
CA ALA A 22 -6.13 4.04 7.88
C ALA A 22 -5.59 2.67 7.47
N GLY A 23 -4.26 2.52 7.42
CA GLY A 23 -3.64 1.25 7.03
C GLY A 23 -3.91 0.11 8.02
N ALA A 24 -3.95 0.38 9.33
CA ALA A 24 -4.35 -0.62 10.32
C ALA A 24 -5.79 -1.08 10.12
N SER A 25 -6.69 -0.20 9.66
CA SER A 25 -8.07 -0.57 9.34
C SER A 25 -8.15 -1.52 8.15
N VAL A 26 -7.38 -1.27 7.10
CA VAL A 26 -7.28 -2.18 5.95
C VAL A 26 -6.75 -3.55 6.40
N ALA A 27 -5.69 -3.57 7.22
CA ALA A 27 -5.15 -4.82 7.76
C ALA A 27 -6.17 -5.59 8.61
N ARG A 28 -6.97 -4.89 9.44
CA ARG A 28 -8.05 -5.51 10.22
C ARG A 28 -9.10 -6.19 9.35
N GLU A 29 -9.53 -5.56 8.25
CA GLU A 29 -10.49 -6.18 7.34
C GLU A 29 -9.96 -7.47 6.71
N VAL A 30 -8.67 -7.51 6.40
CA VAL A 30 -8.02 -8.74 5.93
C VAL A 30 -7.94 -9.79 7.04
N LEU A 31 -7.54 -9.40 8.25
CA LEU A 31 -7.45 -10.29 9.42
C LEU A 31 -8.77 -10.98 9.76
N LEU A 32 -9.91 -10.31 9.51
CA LEU A 32 -11.24 -10.84 9.80
C LEU A 32 -11.71 -11.89 8.79
N ARG A 33 -11.15 -11.91 7.58
CA ARG A 33 -11.67 -12.68 6.44
C ARG A 33 -10.72 -13.77 5.95
N PHE A 34 -9.42 -13.62 6.21
CA PHE A 34 -8.36 -14.44 5.65
C PHE A 34 -7.50 -15.07 6.75
N ARG A 35 -6.79 -16.15 6.39
CA ARG A 35 -5.94 -16.92 7.30
C ARG A 35 -4.52 -16.39 7.23
N ARG A 36 -3.75 -16.55 8.31
CA ARG A 36 -2.34 -16.14 8.35
C ARG A 36 -1.46 -16.82 7.29
N SER A 37 -1.84 -18.00 6.79
CA SER A 37 -1.13 -18.67 5.69
C SER A 37 -1.28 -17.97 4.33
N ASP A 38 -2.28 -17.09 4.21
CA ASP A 38 -2.71 -16.52 2.95
C ASP A 38 -1.69 -15.47 2.47
N LYS A 39 -1.46 -15.45 1.16
CA LYS A 39 -0.56 -14.50 0.49
C LYS A 39 -1.31 -13.21 0.22
N VAL A 40 -0.75 -12.10 0.71
CA VAL A 40 -1.24 -10.75 0.45
C VAL A 40 -0.26 -10.03 -0.46
N VAL A 41 -0.74 -9.47 -1.56
CA VAL A 41 0.05 -8.59 -2.43
C VAL A 41 -0.52 -7.18 -2.38
N ILE A 42 0.33 -6.22 -2.07
CA ILE A 42 -0.05 -4.81 -1.92
C ILE A 42 0.63 -4.02 -3.04
N TYR A 43 -0.17 -3.39 -3.89
CA TYR A 43 0.33 -2.49 -4.94
C TYR A 43 0.32 -1.08 -4.36
N ALA A 44 1.49 -0.57 -3.97
CA ALA A 44 1.63 0.71 -3.29
C ALA A 44 2.17 1.79 -4.23
N GLY A 45 1.58 2.98 -4.20
CA GLY A 45 2.13 4.14 -4.89
C GLY A 45 3.18 4.86 -4.06
N THR A 46 3.67 6.00 -4.57
CA THR A 46 4.68 6.83 -3.88
C THR A 46 4.07 7.92 -2.99
N GLY A 47 2.74 8.03 -2.95
CA GLY A 47 1.99 9.08 -2.26
C GLY A 47 1.46 8.68 -0.88
N GLY A 48 0.40 9.37 -0.45
CA GLY A 48 -0.29 9.09 0.82
C GLY A 48 -0.90 7.69 0.87
N ASN A 49 -1.63 7.30 -0.18
CA ASN A 49 -2.23 5.97 -0.26
C ASN A 49 -1.19 4.83 -0.18
N GLY A 50 -0.01 5.03 -0.79
CA GLY A 50 1.10 4.10 -0.64
C GLY A 50 1.60 3.99 0.80
N GLY A 51 1.59 5.11 1.54
CA GLY A 51 1.85 5.13 2.99
C GLY A 51 0.86 4.29 3.79
N ASP A 52 -0.44 4.40 3.50
CA ASP A 52 -1.47 3.55 4.10
C ASP A 52 -1.23 2.07 3.78
N GLY A 53 -0.83 1.77 2.53
CA GLY A 53 -0.42 0.43 2.09
C GLY A 53 0.81 -0.10 2.85
N PHE A 54 1.82 0.73 3.13
CA PHE A 54 2.98 0.33 3.94
C PHE A 54 2.59 0.02 5.37
N VAL A 55 1.69 0.81 5.97
CA VAL A 55 1.12 0.51 7.30
C VAL A 55 0.40 -0.83 7.26
N ALA A 56 -0.52 -1.04 6.30
CA ALA A 56 -1.26 -2.29 6.17
C ALA A 56 -0.30 -3.49 6.04
N ALA A 57 0.77 -3.35 5.24
CA ALA A 57 1.80 -4.37 5.09
C ALA A 57 2.48 -4.73 6.41
N ARG A 58 2.92 -3.73 7.20
CA ARG A 58 3.56 -3.97 8.51
C ARG A 58 2.62 -4.69 9.46
N HIS A 59 1.36 -4.26 9.54
CA HIS A 59 0.35 -4.88 10.40
C HIS A 59 0.05 -6.32 10.00
N LEU A 60 -0.09 -6.60 8.70
CA LEU A 60 -0.35 -7.95 8.21
C LEU A 60 0.84 -8.89 8.45
N ALA A 61 2.06 -8.42 8.17
CA ALA A 61 3.28 -9.17 8.43
C ALA A 61 3.45 -9.48 9.93
N TYR A 62 3.18 -8.50 10.81
CA TYR A 62 3.18 -8.71 12.26
C TYR A 62 2.20 -9.80 12.71
N HIS A 63 1.06 -9.93 12.04
CA HIS A 63 0.08 -10.98 12.33
C HIS A 63 0.36 -12.31 11.60
N GLY A 64 1.51 -12.43 10.93
CA GLY A 64 2.01 -13.69 10.35
C GLY A 64 1.56 -13.97 8.92
N PHE A 65 1.02 -12.98 8.19
CA PHE A 65 0.69 -13.14 6.76
C PHE A 65 1.96 -13.18 5.89
N ARG A 66 1.87 -13.86 4.74
CA ARG A 66 2.90 -13.77 3.69
C ARG A 66 2.65 -12.52 2.87
N VAL A 67 3.38 -11.44 3.18
CA VAL A 67 3.15 -10.13 2.58
C VAL A 67 4.18 -9.82 1.51
N LYS A 68 3.70 -9.42 0.33
CA LYS A 68 4.50 -8.80 -0.72
C LYS A 68 4.02 -7.37 -0.95
N VAL A 69 4.95 -6.43 -1.05
CA VAL A 69 4.68 -5.04 -1.42
C VAL A 69 5.38 -4.75 -2.75
N VAL A 70 4.58 -4.35 -3.74
CA VAL A 70 5.05 -3.86 -5.04
C VAL A 70 4.90 -2.34 -5.04
N LEU A 71 6.02 -1.63 -4.85
CA LEU A 71 6.05 -0.17 -4.96
C LEU A 71 6.07 0.23 -6.43
N ILE A 72 5.01 0.90 -6.89
CA ILE A 72 4.90 1.42 -8.26
C ILE A 72 5.68 2.73 -8.36
N GLY A 73 6.95 2.59 -8.73
CA GLY A 73 7.94 3.65 -8.71
C GLY A 73 9.20 3.21 -7.97
N LYS A 74 9.85 4.18 -7.31
CA LYS A 74 11.07 3.97 -6.55
C LYS A 74 10.92 4.53 -5.14
N VAL A 75 11.65 3.99 -4.18
CA VAL A 75 11.76 4.44 -2.79
C VAL A 75 12.10 5.93 -2.75
N GLU A 76 13.04 6.37 -3.61
CA GLU A 76 13.44 7.78 -3.71
C GLU A 76 12.29 8.72 -4.11
N ASN A 77 11.24 8.20 -4.75
CA ASN A 77 10.07 8.97 -5.18
C ASN A 77 9.01 9.11 -4.06
N VAL A 78 9.14 8.40 -2.95
CA VAL A 78 8.27 8.57 -1.78
C VAL A 78 8.68 9.85 -1.06
N LYS A 79 7.97 10.95 -1.31
CA LYS A 79 8.34 12.28 -0.80
C LYS A 79 7.61 12.70 0.46
N ARG A 80 6.37 12.24 0.67
CA ARG A 80 5.54 12.57 1.83
C ARG A 80 6.17 12.01 3.10
N SER A 81 6.33 12.86 4.13
CA SER A 81 7.03 12.51 5.38
C SER A 81 6.40 11.31 6.10
N SER A 82 5.07 11.29 6.24
CA SER A 82 4.34 10.16 6.84
C SER A 82 4.55 8.85 6.07
N SER A 83 4.47 8.88 4.74
CA SER A 83 4.74 7.70 3.90
C SER A 83 6.19 7.23 4.01
N LYS A 84 7.17 8.14 4.10
CA LYS A 84 8.59 7.79 4.29
C LYS A 84 8.83 7.06 5.59
N VAL A 85 8.29 7.57 6.70
CA VAL A 85 8.42 6.94 8.03
C VAL A 85 7.89 5.51 7.99
N ASN A 86 6.72 5.29 7.37
CA ASN A 86 6.15 3.96 7.26
C ASN A 86 6.89 3.04 6.28
N LEU A 87 7.44 3.59 5.19
CA LEU A 87 8.29 2.84 4.27
C LEU A 87 9.59 2.40 4.97
N GLU A 88 10.27 3.29 5.68
CA GLU A 88 11.48 2.96 6.44
C GLU A 88 11.21 1.85 7.47
N ALA A 89 10.11 1.97 8.22
CA ALA A 89 9.69 0.94 9.17
C ALA A 89 9.40 -0.40 8.47
N LEU A 90 8.77 -0.38 7.29
CA LEU A 90 8.49 -1.57 6.49
C LEU A 90 9.76 -2.25 5.98
N LEU A 91 10.71 -1.47 5.46
CA LEU A 91 11.98 -1.99 4.93
C LEU A 91 12.83 -2.64 6.04
N ASN A 92 12.73 -2.15 7.27
CA ASN A 92 13.36 -2.77 8.44
C ASN A 92 12.72 -4.12 8.84
N MET A 93 11.59 -4.50 8.23
CA MET A 93 10.93 -5.81 8.40
C MET A 93 11.29 -6.80 7.27
N GLY A 94 12.43 -6.64 6.60
CA GLY A 94 12.78 -7.37 5.36
C GLY A 94 12.72 -8.89 5.39
N GLU A 95 12.76 -9.54 6.56
CA GLU A 95 12.55 -10.99 6.68
C GLU A 95 11.07 -11.40 6.64
N SER A 96 10.15 -10.47 6.93
CA SER A 96 8.70 -10.69 7.04
C SER A 96 7.92 -10.15 5.83
N VAL A 97 8.54 -9.30 5.00
CA VAL A 97 7.89 -8.66 3.85
C VAL A 97 8.80 -8.76 2.62
N GLU A 98 8.29 -9.36 1.55
CA GLU A 98 8.90 -9.26 0.22
C GLU A 98 8.63 -7.85 -0.34
N PHE A 99 9.68 -7.04 -0.52
CA PHE A 99 9.54 -5.69 -1.05
C PHE A 99 10.19 -5.57 -2.43
N VAL A 100 9.45 -5.03 -3.40
CA VAL A 100 9.91 -4.87 -4.79
C VAL A 100 9.57 -3.47 -5.32
N GLU A 101 10.55 -2.79 -5.92
CA GLU A 101 10.32 -1.58 -6.72
C GLU A 101 9.97 -1.97 -8.16
N ALA A 102 8.86 -1.45 -8.67
CA ALA A 102 8.42 -1.59 -10.06
C ALA A 102 8.33 -0.20 -10.70
N TYR A 103 9.47 0.29 -11.21
CA TYR A 103 9.60 1.62 -11.82
C TYR A 103 9.43 1.61 -13.35
N ASP A 104 9.31 0.43 -13.96
CA ASP A 104 9.04 0.24 -15.38
C ASP A 104 7.88 -0.74 -15.59
N SER A 105 7.09 -0.53 -16.64
CA SER A 105 5.91 -1.37 -16.94
C SER A 105 6.25 -2.85 -17.13
N SER A 106 7.46 -3.18 -17.61
CA SER A 106 7.91 -4.57 -17.79
C SER A 106 8.18 -5.32 -16.48
N MET A 107 8.35 -4.59 -15.37
CA MET A 107 8.57 -5.17 -14.05
C MET A 107 7.26 -5.65 -13.40
N LEU A 108 6.12 -5.19 -13.91
CA LEU A 108 4.81 -5.51 -13.37
C LEU A 108 4.32 -6.83 -13.95
N LYS A 109 4.09 -7.79 -13.06
CA LYS A 109 3.65 -9.14 -13.41
C LYS A 109 2.32 -9.44 -12.73
N VAL A 110 1.49 -10.22 -13.42
CA VAL A 110 0.26 -10.76 -12.84
C VAL A 110 0.63 -11.62 -11.63
N GLU A 111 -0.08 -11.40 -10.54
CA GLU A 111 0.13 -12.11 -9.29
C GLU A 111 -0.99 -13.12 -9.08
N ASP A 112 -0.62 -14.23 -8.45
CA ASP A 112 -1.56 -15.17 -7.84
C ASP A 112 -1.42 -15.00 -6.32
N ALA A 113 -2.50 -14.52 -5.70
CA ALA A 113 -2.56 -14.18 -4.29
C ALA A 113 -3.94 -14.49 -3.73
N ASP A 114 -4.03 -14.67 -2.42
CA ASP A 114 -5.32 -14.82 -1.77
C ASP A 114 -6.01 -13.45 -1.63
N VAL A 115 -5.22 -12.40 -1.39
CA VAL A 115 -5.67 -11.00 -1.26
C VAL A 115 -4.77 -10.06 -2.06
N LEU A 116 -5.38 -9.14 -2.80
CA LEU A 116 -4.71 -7.99 -3.40
C LEU A 116 -5.24 -6.68 -2.79
N ILE A 117 -4.33 -5.77 -2.43
CA ILE A 117 -4.66 -4.45 -1.88
C ILE A 117 -4.17 -3.38 -2.85
N ASP A 118 -5.10 -2.55 -3.33
CA ASP A 118 -4.81 -1.33 -4.10
C ASP A 118 -4.49 -0.19 -3.14
N ALA A 119 -3.21 0.14 -3.07
CA ALA A 119 -2.67 1.31 -2.37
C ALA A 119 -1.95 2.25 -3.36
N MET A 120 -2.30 2.19 -4.66
CA MET A 120 -1.55 2.87 -5.73
C MET A 120 -1.82 4.36 -5.74
N LEU A 121 -3.09 4.75 -5.73
CA LEU A 121 -3.52 6.13 -5.97
C LEU A 121 -4.54 6.58 -4.93
N GLY A 122 -4.37 7.79 -4.40
CA GLY A 122 -5.34 8.41 -3.50
C GLY A 122 -6.18 9.49 -4.18
N TYR A 123 -7.00 10.20 -3.39
CA TYR A 123 -7.91 11.27 -3.83
C TYR A 123 -7.23 12.46 -4.55
N GLY A 124 -5.91 12.59 -4.46
CA GLY A 124 -5.13 13.69 -5.04
C GLY A 124 -4.82 13.54 -6.53
N VAL A 125 -5.13 12.39 -7.15
CA VAL A 125 -4.85 12.17 -8.58
C VAL A 125 -5.75 13.05 -9.46
N ARG A 126 -5.17 13.56 -10.54
CA ARG A 126 -5.83 14.37 -11.56
C ARG A 126 -5.37 13.95 -12.95
N GLY A 127 -6.29 13.96 -13.91
CA GLY A 127 -6.01 13.63 -15.31
C GLY A 127 -5.85 12.12 -15.55
N ASN A 128 -5.32 11.78 -16.73
CA ASN A 128 -5.16 10.39 -17.16
C ASN A 128 -4.03 9.67 -16.41
N LEU A 129 -4.23 8.38 -16.15
CA LEU A 129 -3.18 7.51 -15.62
C LEU A 129 -1.99 7.46 -16.57
N ARG A 130 -0.79 7.53 -16.00
CA ARG A 130 0.48 7.43 -16.73
C ARG A 130 1.18 6.14 -16.37
N GLN A 131 2.10 5.70 -17.21
CA GLN A 131 2.99 4.58 -16.87
C GLN A 131 3.93 4.98 -15.71
N PRO A 132 4.33 4.05 -14.83
CA PRO A 132 3.95 2.62 -14.82
C PRO A 132 2.62 2.32 -14.11
N ILE A 133 1.94 3.32 -13.53
CA ILE A 133 0.69 3.15 -12.79
C ILE A 133 -0.44 2.56 -13.65
N LEU A 134 -0.58 2.99 -14.91
CA LEU A 134 -1.59 2.44 -15.81
C LEU A 134 -1.40 0.92 -15.98
N GLN A 135 -0.17 0.46 -16.26
CA GLN A 135 0.14 -0.96 -16.33
C GLN A 135 -0.13 -1.68 -15.00
N ALA A 136 0.16 -1.02 -13.87
CA ALA A 136 -0.05 -1.61 -12.55
C ALA A 136 -1.54 -1.91 -12.30
N VAL A 137 -2.43 -0.99 -12.67
CA VAL A 137 -3.88 -1.19 -12.61
C VAL A 137 -4.32 -2.35 -13.51
N GLU A 138 -3.82 -2.42 -14.74
CA GLU A 138 -4.16 -3.52 -15.64
C GLU A 138 -3.67 -4.89 -15.12
N VAL A 139 -2.49 -4.93 -14.51
CA VAL A 139 -1.90 -6.12 -13.91
C VAL A 139 -2.68 -6.53 -12.67
N PHE A 140 -3.01 -5.58 -11.79
CA PHE A 140 -3.83 -5.80 -10.60
C PHE A 140 -5.19 -6.39 -10.97
N ASN A 141 -5.86 -5.83 -11.98
CA ASN A 141 -7.15 -6.31 -12.45
C ASN A 141 -7.09 -7.74 -13.03
N ARG A 142 -5.98 -8.08 -13.69
CA ARG A 142 -5.73 -9.44 -14.23
C ARG A 142 -5.26 -10.45 -13.18
N SER A 143 -4.84 -9.99 -12.00
CA SER A 143 -4.35 -10.84 -10.93
C SER A 143 -5.48 -11.58 -10.22
N SER A 144 -5.19 -12.78 -9.75
CA SER A 144 -6.13 -13.65 -9.03
C SER A 144 -6.06 -13.38 -7.54
N GLY A 145 -7.23 -13.29 -6.90
CA GLY A 145 -7.36 -13.04 -5.46
C GLY A 145 -8.48 -12.06 -5.14
N PHE A 146 -8.83 -11.97 -3.85
CA PHE A 146 -9.81 -11.02 -3.36
C PHE A 146 -9.23 -9.60 -3.38
N LYS A 147 -9.89 -8.67 -4.07
CA LYS A 147 -9.39 -7.31 -4.27
C LYS A 147 -9.99 -6.35 -3.25
N ILE A 148 -9.13 -5.60 -2.56
CA ILE A 148 -9.46 -4.51 -1.65
C ILE A 148 -8.90 -3.22 -2.25
N ALA A 149 -9.70 -2.17 -2.28
CA ALA A 149 -9.34 -0.83 -2.75
C ALA A 149 -10.03 0.22 -1.87
#